data_AF-A0A0R2BVB4-F1
#
_entry.id   AF-A0A0R2BVB4-F1
#
_cell.length_a   1.000
_cell.length_b   1.000
_cell.length_c   1.000
_cell.angle_alpha   90.00
_cell.angle_beta   90.00
_cell.angle_gamma   90.00
#
_symmetry.space_group_name_H-M   'P 1'
#
loop_
_entity.id
_entity.type
_entity.pdbx_description
1 polymer ?
#
loop_
_entity_poly.entity_id
_entity_poly.type
_entity_poly.pdbx_seq_one_letter_code
_entity_poly.pdbx_strand_id
1 'polypeptide(L)' 'MGTNKKANAKNSAQLSAMRTAIKKFETAKTANAENVEDLYRQAVSAIDKAKSRGLIKPNNAARNKSRLAARLAK' A
#
# COMPACT_ATOMS: atom_id res chain seq x y z
N MET A 1 -13.68 23.34 12.29
CA MET A 1 -12.51 22.53 11.88
C MET A 1 -11.92 23.09 10.59
N GLY A 2 -10.69 23.63 10.62
CA GLY A 2 -10.02 24.20 9.44
C GLY A 2 -9.82 23.18 8.31
N THR A 3 -9.79 23.66 7.07
CA THR A 3 -9.64 22.87 5.83
C THR A 3 -8.46 21.89 5.90
N ASN A 4 -7.33 22.33 6.45
CA ASN A 4 -6.13 21.50 6.64
C ASN A 4 -6.37 20.30 7.58
N LYS A 5 -7.14 20.47 8.67
CA LYS A 5 -7.45 19.36 9.60
C LYS A 5 -8.30 18.29 8.91
N LYS A 6 -9.28 18.71 8.10
CA LYS A 6 -10.12 17.80 7.31
C LYS A 6 -9.32 17.06 6.24
N ALA A 7 -8.45 17.76 5.52
CA ALA A 7 -7.58 17.16 4.52
C ALA A 7 -6.58 16.17 5.14
N ASN A 8 -5.95 16.54 6.26
CA ASN A 8 -5.01 15.67 6.95
C ASN A 8 -5.68 14.37 7.43
N ALA A 9 -6.88 14.44 8.01
CA ALA A 9 -7.63 13.25 8.43
C ALA A 9 -7.96 12.30 7.26
N LYS A 10 -8.32 12.85 6.08
CA LYS A 10 -8.57 12.04 4.88
C LYS A 10 -7.27 11.41 4.36
N ASN A 11 -6.19 12.18 4.30
CA ASN A 11 -4.89 11.71 3.79
C ASN A 11 -4.29 10.65 4.71
N SER A 12 -4.41 10.82 6.03
CA SER A 12 -3.93 9.84 7.00
C SER A 12 -4.68 8.52 6.90
N ALA A 13 -6.00 8.55 6.74
CA ALA A 13 -6.82 7.35 6.54
C ALA A 13 -6.43 6.61 5.26
N GLN A 14 -6.21 7.32 4.15
CA GLN A 14 -5.81 6.73 2.87
C GLN A 14 -4.39 6.15 2.90
N LEU A 15 -3.45 6.85 3.53
CA LEU A 15 -2.09 6.33 3.77
C LEU A 15 -2.11 5.10 4.68
N SER A 16 -2.95 5.11 5.72
CA SER A 16 -3.14 3.96 6.61
C SER A 16 -3.66 2.75 5.84
N ALA A 17 -4.70 2.92 5.02
CA ALA A 17 -5.24 1.85 4.19
C ALA A 17 -4.18 1.23 3.26
N MET A 18 -3.32 2.05 2.63
CA MET A 18 -2.20 1.57 1.83
C MET A 18 -1.22 0.73 2.67
N ARG A 19 -0.82 1.22 3.85
CA ARG A 19 0.11 0.50 4.74
C ARG A 19 -0.51 -0.81 5.23
N THR A 20 -1.80 -0.83 5.53
CA THR A 20 -2.52 -2.04 5.93
C THR A 20 -2.56 -3.07 4.81
N ALA A 21 -2.77 -2.67 3.56
CA ALA A 21 -2.75 -3.58 2.42
C ALA A 21 -1.37 -4.24 2.24
N ILE A 22 -0.29 -3.45 2.36
CA ILE A 22 1.09 -3.96 2.35
C ILE A 22 1.31 -4.97 3.48
N LYS A 23 0.92 -4.62 4.72
CA LYS A 23 1.06 -5.50 5.88
C LYS A 23 0.29 -6.81 5.70
N LYS A 24 -0.94 -6.77 5.18
CA LYS A 24 -1.74 -7.98 4.91
C LYS A 24 -1.03 -8.93 3.95
N PHE A 25 -0.44 -8.40 2.88
CA PHE A 25 0.38 -9.21 1.98
C PHE A 25 1.58 -9.82 2.71
N GLU A 26 2.33 -9.03 3.48
CA GLU A 26 3.52 -9.53 4.19
C GLU A 26 3.17 -10.63 5.20
N THR A 27 2.07 -10.48 5.94
CA THR A 27 1.59 -11.49 6.87
C THR A 27 1.14 -12.75 6.15
N ALA A 28 0.41 -12.62 5.05
CA ALA A 28 -0.06 -13.76 4.27
C ALA A 28 1.11 -14.52 3.63
N LYS A 29 2.10 -13.80 3.09
CA LYS A 29 3.30 -14.42 2.52
C LYS A 29 4.12 -15.15 3.57
N THR A 30 4.21 -14.61 4.78
CA THR A 30 4.92 -15.27 5.90
C THR A 30 4.16 -16.51 6.39
N ALA A 31 2.83 -16.49 6.35
CA ALA A 31 1.99 -17.62 6.72
C ALA A 31 1.77 -18.64 5.59
N ASN A 32 2.39 -18.45 4.41
CA ASN A 32 2.15 -19.26 3.20
C ASN A 32 0.66 -19.42 2.85
N ALA A 33 -0.12 -18.34 3.00
CA ALA A 33 -1.53 -18.38 2.68
C ALA A 33 -1.77 -18.57 1.17
N GLU A 34 -2.88 -19.19 0.81
CA GLU A 34 -3.25 -19.43 -0.59
C GLU A 34 -3.60 -18.13 -1.34
N ASN A 35 -4.07 -17.11 -0.62
CA ASN A 35 -4.52 -15.83 -1.19
C ASN A 35 -3.41 -14.75 -1.31
N VAL A 36 -2.14 -15.15 -1.24
CA VAL A 36 -1.00 -14.22 -1.26
C VAL A 36 -0.96 -13.38 -2.54
N GLU A 37 -1.24 -13.97 -3.70
CA GLU A 37 -1.26 -13.24 -4.97
C GLU A 37 -2.36 -12.18 -5.04
N ASP A 38 -3.55 -12.47 -4.50
CA ASP A 38 -4.64 -11.51 -4.44
C ASP A 38 -4.30 -10.34 -3.54
N LEU A 39 -3.70 -10.63 -2.37
CA LEU A 39 -3.24 -9.60 -1.45
C LEU A 39 -2.10 -8.77 -2.04
N TYR A 40 -1.23 -9.38 -2.85
CA TYR A 40 -0.23 -8.65 -3.63
C TYR A 40 -0.89 -7.68 -4.62
N ARG A 41 -1.84 -8.15 -5.43
CA ARG A 41 -2.61 -7.31 -6.38
C ARG A 41 -3.30 -6.14 -5.67
N GLN A 42 -3.90 -6.40 -4.51
CA GLN A 42 -4.53 -5.36 -3.67
C GLN A 42 -3.51 -4.34 -3.14
N ALA A 43 -2.36 -4.80 -2.65
CA ALA A 43 -1.29 -3.91 -2.15
C ALA A 43 -0.73 -3.02 -3.27
N VAL A 44 -0.47 -3.58 -4.45
CA VAL A 44 -0.02 -2.82 -5.63
C VAL A 44 -1.06 -1.77 -6.04
N SER A 45 -2.33 -2.14 -6.12
CA SER A 45 -3.43 -1.20 -6.42
C SER A 45 -3.51 -0.06 -5.40
N ALA A 46 -3.35 -0.37 -4.11
CA ALA A 46 -3.36 0.65 -3.05
C ALA A 46 -2.19 1.64 -3.16
N ILE A 47 -1.00 1.15 -3.51
CA ILE A 47 0.19 1.98 -3.75
C ILE A 47 -0.04 2.92 -4.94
N ASP A 48 -0.54 2.40 -6.06
CA ASP A 48 -0.78 3.22 -7.25
C ASP A 48 -1.89 4.25 -7.04
N LYS A 49 -2.93 3.92 -6.28
CA LYS A 49 -3.95 4.88 -5.82
C LYS A 49 -3.34 5.98 -4.95
N ALA A 50 -2.50 5.64 -3.99
CA ALA A 50 -1.82 6.64 -3.14
C ALA A 50 -0.90 7.56 -3.95
N LYS A 51 -0.21 7.02 -4.97
CA LYS A 51 0.59 7.82 -5.92
C LYS A 51 -0.29 8.77 -6.74
N SER A 52 -1.38 8.26 -7.32
CA SER A 52 -2.28 9.06 -8.17
C SER A 52 -2.87 10.27 -7.44
N ARG A 53 -3.09 10.13 -6.12
CA ARG A 53 -3.60 11.20 -5.25
C ARG A 53 -2.49 12.10 -4.68
N GLY A 54 -1.24 11.90 -5.08
CA GLY A 54 -0.09 12.68 -4.60
C GLY A 54 0.29 12.42 -3.14
N LEU A 55 -0.27 11.39 -2.49
CA LEU A 55 0.02 11.07 -1.08
C LEU A 55 1.42 10.49 -0.88
N ILE A 56 1.95 9.84 -1.92
CA ILE A 56 3.31 9.35 -1.97
C ILE A 56 3.99 9.78 -3.27
N LYS A 57 5.31 9.97 -3.22
CA LYS A 57 6.11 10.31 -4.40
C LYS A 57 6.25 9.10 -5.34
N PRO A 58 6.44 9.33 -6.65
CA PRO A 58 6.61 8.25 -7.64
C PRO A 58 7.70 7.23 -7.27
N ASN A 59 8.84 7.70 -6.77
CA ASN A 59 9.96 6.83 -6.39
C ASN A 59 9.62 5.95 -5.16
N ASN A 60 8.82 6.47 -4.22
CA ASN A 60 8.36 5.69 -3.08
C ASN A 60 7.41 4.58 -3.55
N ALA A 61 6.47 4.90 -4.45
CA ALA A 61 5.59 3.93 -5.06
C ALA A 61 6.36 2.83 -5.81
N ALA A 62 7.31 3.22 -6.67
CA ALA A 62 8.14 2.29 -7.43
C ALA A 62 8.96 1.35 -6.51
N ARG A 63 9.59 1.91 -5.48
CA ARG A 63 10.36 1.14 -4.49
C ARG A 63 9.49 0.13 -3.75
N ASN A 64 8.29 0.51 -3.31
CA ASN A 64 7.39 -0.41 -2.62
C ASN A 64 6.93 -1.54 -3.55
N LYS A 65 6.56 -1.23 -4.80
CA LYS A 65 6.18 -2.26 -5.78
C LYS A 65 7.32 -3.24 -6.07
N SER A 66 8.54 -2.72 -6.26
CA SER A 66 9.74 -3.55 -6.47
C SER A 66 9.99 -4.49 -5.29
N ARG A 67 9.93 -3.98 -4.05
CA ARG A 67 10.10 -4.80 -2.83
C ARG A 67 9.02 -5.87 -2.69
N LEU A 68 7.76 -5.54 -2.96
CA LEU A 68 6.66 -6.50 -2.91
C LEU A 68 6.83 -7.60 -3.97
N ALA A 69 7.22 -7.24 -5.19
CA ALA A 69 7.46 -8.21 -6.26
C ALA A 69 8.61 -9.16 -5.92
N ALA A 70 9.73 -8.61 -5.44
CA ALA A 70 10.86 -9.43 -4.98
C ALA A 70 10.46 -10.36 -3.81
N ARG A 71 9.59 -9.90 -2.91
CA ARG A 71 9.08 -10.70 -1.79
C ARG A 71 8.09 -11.77 -2.24
N LEU A 72 7.31 -11.54 -3.30
CA LEU A 72 6.39 -12.52 -3.87
C LEU A 72 7.15 -13.68 -4.52
N ALA A 73 8.21 -13.37 -5.26
CA ALA A 73 9.04 -14.34 -5.99
C ALA A 73 9.98 -15.17 -5.10
N LYS A 74 10.24 -14.71 -3.87
CA LYS A 74 11.03 -15.42 -2.86
C LYS A 74 10.16 -16.32 -2.00
#